data_AF-A0A9P4GWX0-F1
#
_entry.id   AF-A0A9P4GWX0-F1
#
_cell.length_a   1.000
_cell.length_b   1.000
_cell.length_c   1.000
_cell.angle_alpha   90.00
_cell.angle_beta   90.00
_cell.angle_gamma   90.00
#
_symmetry.space_group_name_H-M   'P 1'
#
loop_
_entity.id
_entity.type
_entity.pdbx_description
1 polymer ?
#
loop_
_entity_poly.entity_id
_entity_poly.type
_entity_poly.pdbx_seq_one_letter_code
_entity_poly.pdbx_strand_id
1 'polypeptide(L)'
;SLITLPTELRREILTYLFRTTHALPLPIKSPTPLPCVILNLLHINALLRHDTASLLPTWSPIWFIPTPTYFTANDLTKCLPSITIDGIRRTPKLESICPDIFAESDKHRIPWCCYCVGEENWTYPELISAWASSVPCLPDGVKDGIGLKGVYLDITPTPRSLRTQHRITFYPFLHDKRTHKFLEHADDIIALVRQVQAHYNARIPVHLTGSISAKSGSVNYILRSLEYTYNFVGTYLDPKIGRFAKLSTAVSRIINPQVAAQFLARGTPHPLASLRDVKWSRKTTWQYAIVADMEWEERAMWDSRVLAQFAGKKEEVLEMKRVGRERRKLQHCVAMDLGLETEGVGEGDERRVIVRK
;
A
#
# COMPACT_ATOMS: atom_id res chain seq x y z
N SER A 1 -17.41 -17.34 -25.64
CA SER A 1 -17.69 -17.73 -24.24
C SER A 1 -16.46 -18.47 -23.70
N LEU A 2 -16.14 -18.42 -22.40
CA LEU A 2 -14.92 -19.10 -21.88
C LEU A 2 -14.96 -20.62 -22.15
N ILE A 3 -16.15 -21.23 -22.09
CA ILE A 3 -16.37 -22.66 -22.31
C ILE A 3 -16.21 -23.13 -23.77
N THR A 4 -16.15 -22.21 -24.74
CA THR A 4 -15.96 -22.54 -26.17
C THR A 4 -14.49 -22.52 -26.58
N LEU A 5 -13.58 -22.17 -25.67
CA LEU A 5 -12.15 -22.13 -25.96
C LEU A 5 -11.50 -23.51 -25.76
N PRO A 6 -10.40 -23.81 -26.48
CA PRO A 6 -9.52 -24.94 -26.20
C PRO A 6 -9.07 -24.99 -24.73
N THR A 7 -8.85 -26.19 -24.22
CA THR A 7 -8.50 -26.44 -22.82
C THR A 7 -7.26 -25.68 -22.39
N GLU A 8 -6.26 -25.59 -23.27
CA GLU A 8 -5.00 -24.89 -23.03
C GLU A 8 -5.23 -23.40 -22.78
N LEU A 9 -5.99 -22.74 -23.66
CA LEU A 9 -6.34 -21.32 -23.52
C LEU A 9 -7.25 -21.06 -22.33
N ARG A 10 -8.20 -21.95 -22.03
CA ARG A 10 -9.03 -21.84 -20.81
C ARG A 10 -8.15 -21.90 -19.57
N ARG A 11 -7.23 -22.85 -19.51
CA ARG A 11 -6.32 -23.01 -18.37
C ARG A 11 -5.41 -21.81 -18.21
N GLU A 12 -4.86 -21.29 -19.30
CA GLU A 12 -4.04 -20.08 -19.27
C GLU A 12 -4.83 -18.89 -18.71
N ILE A 13 -6.04 -18.65 -19.22
CA ILE A 13 -6.96 -17.62 -18.71
C ILE A 13 -7.26 -17.82 -17.22
N LEU A 14 -7.53 -19.06 -16.81
CA LEU A 14 -7.80 -19.40 -15.41
C LEU A 14 -6.57 -19.13 -14.53
N THR A 15 -5.35 -19.41 -14.99
CA THR A 15 -4.11 -19.12 -14.25
C THR A 15 -3.99 -17.63 -13.91
N TYR A 16 -4.42 -16.72 -14.76
CA TYR A 16 -4.45 -15.28 -14.44
C TYR A 16 -5.46 -14.93 -13.33
N LEU A 17 -6.47 -15.76 -13.08
CA LEU A 17 -7.45 -15.58 -12.00
C LEU A 17 -6.93 -16.13 -10.67
N PHE A 18 -5.97 -17.05 -10.69
CA PHE A 18 -5.24 -17.49 -9.50
C PHE A 18 -4.26 -16.40 -9.09
N ARG A 19 -4.39 -15.90 -7.86
CA ARG A 19 -3.47 -14.87 -7.34
C ARG A 19 -2.06 -15.44 -7.24
N THR A 20 -1.06 -14.63 -7.58
CA THR A 20 0.37 -14.97 -7.39
C THR A 20 0.79 -14.91 -5.92
N THR A 21 0.00 -14.20 -5.09
CA THR A 21 0.24 -14.02 -3.66
C THR A 21 -1.01 -14.35 -2.87
N HIS A 22 -0.86 -15.05 -1.75
CA HIS A 22 -1.96 -15.40 -0.86
C HIS A 22 -1.58 -15.16 0.59
N ALA A 23 -2.39 -14.38 1.33
CA ALA A 23 -2.18 -14.21 2.76
C ALA A 23 -2.83 -15.36 3.53
N LEU A 24 -2.12 -15.88 4.53
CA LEU A 24 -2.68 -16.82 5.48
C LEU A 24 -3.60 -16.08 6.49
N PRO A 25 -4.65 -16.75 6.98
CA PRO A 25 -5.55 -16.20 7.99
C PRO A 25 -4.84 -16.06 9.34
N LEU A 26 -5.39 -15.17 10.16
CA LEU A 26 -5.01 -15.02 11.56
C LEU A 26 -6.19 -15.48 12.44
N PRO A 27 -5.99 -16.40 13.40
CA PRO A 27 -4.76 -17.19 13.64
C PRO A 27 -4.49 -18.21 12.51
N ILE A 28 -3.23 -18.62 12.36
CA ILE A 28 -2.78 -19.67 11.41
C ILE A 28 -3.19 -21.05 11.95
N LYS A 29 -4.49 -21.27 12.08
CA LYS A 29 -5.11 -22.53 12.53
C LYS A 29 -6.33 -22.91 11.70
N SER A 30 -6.83 -21.98 10.90
CA SER A 30 -8.01 -22.18 10.06
C SER A 30 -7.59 -22.32 8.60
N PRO A 31 -8.26 -23.20 7.83
CA PRO A 31 -8.03 -23.29 6.39
C PRO A 31 -8.42 -21.97 5.73
N THR A 32 -7.55 -21.49 4.85
CA THR A 32 -7.80 -20.26 4.11
C THR A 32 -8.93 -20.50 3.09
N PRO A 33 -9.94 -19.62 2.98
CA PRO A 33 -10.93 -19.76 1.92
C PRO A 33 -10.28 -19.51 0.56
N LEU A 34 -10.73 -20.24 -0.47
CA LEU A 34 -10.39 -19.92 -1.85
C LEU A 34 -10.92 -18.53 -2.20
N PRO A 35 -10.23 -17.77 -3.07
CA PRO A 35 -10.75 -16.52 -3.62
C PRO A 35 -12.17 -16.70 -4.18
N CYS A 36 -13.09 -15.77 -3.88
CA CYS A 36 -14.49 -15.85 -4.32
C CYS A 36 -14.64 -16.05 -5.83
N VAL A 37 -13.73 -15.48 -6.62
CA VAL A 37 -13.70 -15.66 -8.08
C VAL A 37 -13.51 -17.14 -8.44
N ILE A 38 -12.61 -17.85 -7.76
CA ILE A 38 -12.37 -19.29 -7.97
C ILE A 38 -13.58 -20.09 -7.50
N LEU A 39 -14.15 -19.76 -6.32
CA LEU A 39 -15.36 -20.42 -5.83
C LEU A 39 -16.52 -20.27 -6.83
N ASN A 40 -16.73 -19.08 -7.40
CA ASN A 40 -17.78 -18.84 -8.39
C ASN A 40 -17.56 -19.69 -9.65
N LEU A 41 -16.33 -19.77 -10.15
CA LEU A 41 -16.00 -20.60 -11.33
C LEU A 41 -16.31 -22.08 -11.12
N LEU A 42 -16.06 -22.60 -9.91
CA LEU A 42 -16.34 -23.98 -9.54
C LEU A 42 -17.85 -24.31 -9.51
N HIS A 43 -18.69 -23.31 -9.24
CA HIS A 43 -20.15 -23.46 -9.18
C HIS A 43 -20.82 -23.37 -10.56
N ILE A 44 -20.24 -22.65 -11.53
CA ILE A 44 -20.92 -22.30 -12.78
C ILE A 44 -20.91 -23.42 -13.82
N ASN A 45 -19.78 -24.12 -14.02
CA ASN A 45 -19.64 -25.05 -15.16
C ASN A 45 -18.70 -26.23 -14.87
N ALA A 46 -19.10 -27.44 -15.28
CA ALA A 46 -18.34 -28.66 -15.07
C ALA A 46 -16.96 -28.67 -15.75
N LEU A 47 -16.84 -28.11 -16.97
CA LEU A 47 -15.55 -28.03 -17.67
C LEU A 47 -14.58 -27.10 -16.93
N LEU A 48 -15.05 -25.94 -16.46
CA LEU A 48 -14.23 -25.00 -15.68
C LEU A 48 -13.84 -25.60 -14.33
N ARG A 49 -14.72 -26.40 -13.72
CA ARG A 49 -14.41 -27.13 -12.49
C ARG A 49 -13.28 -28.13 -12.70
N HIS A 50 -13.33 -28.91 -13.77
CA HIS A 50 -12.28 -29.88 -14.11
C HIS A 50 -10.94 -29.18 -14.42
N ASP A 51 -10.96 -28.08 -15.18
CA ASP A 51 -9.75 -27.30 -15.46
C ASP A 51 -9.15 -26.71 -14.17
N THR A 52 -9.98 -26.15 -13.30
CA THR A 52 -9.56 -25.64 -11.98
C THR A 52 -8.97 -26.76 -11.13
N ALA A 53 -9.57 -27.96 -11.14
CA ALA A 53 -9.07 -29.13 -10.42
C ALA A 53 -7.70 -29.60 -10.91
N SER A 54 -7.43 -29.46 -12.21
CA SER A 54 -6.13 -29.77 -12.81
C SER A 54 -5.06 -28.73 -12.50
N LEU A 55 -5.45 -27.46 -12.37
CA LEU A 55 -4.56 -26.33 -12.08
C LEU A 55 -4.20 -26.22 -10.60
N LEU A 56 -5.13 -26.55 -9.70
CA LEU A 56 -4.92 -26.33 -8.27
C LEU A 56 -3.65 -27.02 -7.73
N PRO A 57 -3.35 -28.30 -8.08
CA PRO A 57 -2.12 -28.97 -7.63
C PRO A 57 -0.82 -28.42 -8.26
N THR A 58 -0.91 -27.61 -9.32
CA THR A 58 0.26 -26.98 -9.95
C THR A 58 0.43 -25.51 -9.53
N TRP A 59 -0.61 -24.91 -8.95
CA TRP A 59 -0.56 -23.55 -8.43
C TRP A 59 0.32 -23.47 -7.17
N SER A 60 1.32 -22.58 -7.23
CA SER A 60 2.31 -22.34 -6.16
C SER A 60 2.43 -20.83 -5.87
N PRO A 61 1.44 -20.21 -5.21
CA PRO A 61 1.53 -18.81 -4.86
C PRO A 61 2.58 -18.59 -3.77
N ILE A 62 2.97 -17.33 -3.60
CA ILE A 62 3.74 -16.89 -2.43
C ILE A 62 2.78 -16.76 -1.24
N TRP A 63 3.01 -17.57 -0.20
CA TRP A 63 2.18 -17.60 1.01
C TRP A 63 2.67 -16.59 2.04
N PHE A 64 1.94 -15.48 2.22
CA PHE A 64 2.28 -14.46 3.20
C PHE A 64 1.94 -14.93 4.61
N ILE A 65 2.95 -14.88 5.48
CA ILE A 65 2.88 -15.25 6.89
C ILE A 65 2.91 -13.94 7.70
N PRO A 66 1.76 -13.49 8.21
CA PRO A 66 1.64 -12.16 8.81
C PRO A 66 2.06 -12.10 10.28
N THR A 67 2.52 -13.19 10.88
CA THR A 67 2.81 -13.23 12.32
C THR A 67 3.97 -14.19 12.58
N PRO A 68 4.89 -13.86 13.52
CA PRO A 68 5.93 -14.75 13.95
C PRO A 68 5.44 -15.81 14.96
N THR A 69 4.14 -15.89 15.26
CA THR A 69 3.63 -16.92 16.19
C THR A 69 4.08 -18.31 15.76
N TYR A 70 4.50 -19.13 16.74
CA TYR A 70 4.97 -20.50 16.51
C TYR A 70 3.98 -21.29 15.65
N PHE A 71 4.30 -21.44 14.37
CA PHE A 71 3.62 -22.35 13.46
C PHE A 71 4.57 -23.48 13.14
N THR A 72 4.03 -24.68 13.02
CA THR A 72 4.77 -25.82 12.48
C THR A 72 4.58 -25.90 10.97
N ALA A 73 5.45 -26.65 10.30
CA ALA A 73 5.24 -27.05 8.90
C ALA A 73 3.84 -27.66 8.67
N ASN A 74 3.34 -28.42 9.66
CA ASN A 74 2.00 -29.01 9.64
C ASN A 74 0.89 -27.96 9.74
N ASP A 75 1.07 -26.89 10.51
CA ASP A 75 0.10 -25.81 10.61
C ASP A 75 -0.02 -25.05 9.29
N LEU A 76 1.12 -24.78 8.65
CA LEU A 76 1.13 -24.13 7.33
C LEU A 76 0.41 -24.96 6.27
N THR A 77 0.68 -26.27 6.21
CA THR A 77 0.03 -27.15 5.23
C THR A 77 -1.46 -27.32 5.49
N LYS A 78 -1.90 -27.35 6.75
CA LYS A 78 -3.33 -27.36 7.13
C LYS A 78 -4.05 -26.07 6.79
N CYS A 79 -3.36 -24.93 6.82
CA CYS A 79 -3.93 -23.64 6.47
C CYS A 79 -4.10 -23.42 4.96
N LEU A 80 -3.50 -24.25 4.11
CA LEU A 80 -3.66 -24.14 2.66
C LEU A 80 -5.14 -24.34 2.27
N PRO A 81 -5.67 -23.53 1.34
CA PRO A 81 -7.02 -23.72 0.83
C PRO A 81 -7.12 -25.09 0.16
N SER A 82 -8.04 -25.93 0.62
CA SER A 82 -8.30 -27.22 -0.02
C SER A 82 -9.76 -27.31 -0.44
N ILE A 83 -10.00 -27.91 -1.60
CA ILE A 83 -11.34 -28.14 -2.12
C ILE A 83 -11.48 -29.58 -2.62
N THR A 84 -12.64 -30.17 -2.39
CA THR A 84 -12.99 -31.47 -2.94
C THR A 84 -13.70 -31.28 -4.28
N ILE A 85 -13.11 -31.78 -5.36
CA ILE A 85 -13.71 -31.79 -6.69
C ILE A 85 -13.78 -33.25 -7.13
N ASP A 86 -14.98 -33.71 -7.48
CA ASP A 86 -15.26 -35.08 -7.91
C ASP A 86 -14.73 -36.14 -6.90
N GLY A 87 -14.94 -35.88 -5.61
CA GLY A 87 -14.50 -36.75 -4.51
C GLY A 87 -13.02 -36.68 -4.17
N ILE A 88 -12.21 -35.93 -4.94
CA ILE A 88 -10.77 -35.82 -4.72
C ILE A 88 -10.45 -34.48 -4.06
N ARG A 89 -9.79 -34.53 -2.89
CA ARG A 89 -9.27 -33.33 -2.23
C ARG A 89 -8.07 -32.79 -3.01
N ARG A 90 -8.15 -31.53 -3.43
CA ARG A 90 -7.11 -30.80 -4.17
C ARG A 90 -6.64 -29.63 -3.31
N THR A 91 -5.33 -29.43 -3.27
CA THR A 91 -4.67 -28.39 -2.47
C THR A 91 -3.52 -27.81 -3.30
N PRO A 92 -3.25 -26.49 -3.23
CA PRO A 92 -2.09 -25.90 -3.87
C PRO A 92 -0.78 -26.32 -3.23
N LYS A 93 0.32 -26.03 -3.93
CA LYS A 93 1.65 -26.29 -3.41
C LYS A 93 2.14 -25.18 -2.50
N LEU A 94 2.89 -25.58 -1.48
CA LEU A 94 3.66 -24.69 -0.62
C LEU A 94 5.11 -24.65 -1.12
N GLU A 95 5.34 -24.02 -2.28
CA GLU A 95 6.70 -23.87 -2.84
C GLU A 95 7.35 -22.53 -2.44
N SER A 96 6.60 -21.57 -1.90
CA SER A 96 7.16 -20.27 -1.53
C SER A 96 6.43 -19.65 -0.35
N ILE A 97 7.19 -19.17 0.64
CA ILE A 97 6.65 -18.46 1.81
C ILE A 97 7.16 -17.03 1.86
N CYS A 98 6.38 -16.15 2.48
CA CYS A 98 6.71 -14.75 2.64
C CYS A 98 6.44 -14.27 4.07
N PRO A 99 7.42 -14.39 4.98
CA PRO A 99 7.36 -13.72 6.28
C PRO A 99 7.20 -12.21 6.12
N ASP A 100 6.15 -11.67 6.71
CA ASP A 100 5.84 -10.24 6.68
C ASP A 100 6.27 -9.59 8.00
N ILE A 101 7.46 -8.99 7.99
CA ILE A 101 8.18 -8.57 9.20
C ILE A 101 7.44 -7.49 9.98
N PHE A 102 6.69 -6.63 9.27
CA PHE A 102 6.00 -5.48 9.85
C PHE A 102 4.47 -5.60 9.86
N ALA A 103 3.91 -6.77 9.53
CA ALA A 103 2.46 -6.93 9.43
C ALA A 103 1.72 -6.55 10.72
N GLU A 104 2.29 -6.92 11.87
CA GLU A 104 1.76 -6.71 13.23
C GLU A 104 2.18 -5.38 13.86
N SER A 105 2.91 -4.53 13.14
CA SER A 105 3.22 -3.20 13.66
C SER A 105 1.93 -2.45 14.02
N ASP A 106 1.94 -1.83 15.20
CA ASP A 106 0.77 -1.11 15.67
C ASP A 106 0.68 0.24 14.97
N LYS A 107 -0.32 0.42 14.09
CA LYS A 107 -0.57 1.69 13.40
C LYS A 107 -0.71 2.88 14.37
N HIS A 108 -1.18 2.66 15.59
CA HIS A 108 -1.39 3.71 16.59
C HIS A 108 -0.08 4.18 17.23
N ARG A 109 0.92 3.29 17.30
CA ARG A 109 2.32 3.61 17.67
C ARG A 109 3.11 4.23 16.52
N ILE A 110 2.46 4.46 15.38
CA ILE A 110 2.95 5.31 14.30
C ILE A 110 2.15 6.63 14.30
N PRO A 111 2.19 7.47 15.37
CA PRO A 111 1.49 8.74 15.35
C PRO A 111 1.88 9.64 14.16
N TRP A 112 1.04 10.63 13.93
CA TRP A 112 1.39 11.68 12.98
C TRP A 112 2.41 12.63 13.63
N CYS A 113 3.69 12.52 13.28
CA CYS A 113 4.72 13.43 13.79
C CYS A 113 4.53 14.83 13.17
N CYS A 114 3.82 15.71 13.88
CA CYS A 114 4.25 17.12 13.94
C CYS A 114 5.74 17.09 14.29
N TYR A 115 6.56 17.95 13.68
CA TYR A 115 7.98 18.17 14.00
C TYR A 115 8.26 18.59 15.47
N CYS A 116 7.28 18.41 16.36
CA CYS A 116 7.03 19.11 17.62
C CYS A 116 6.82 18.13 18.78
N VAL A 117 6.63 16.83 18.50
CA VAL A 117 6.50 15.78 19.52
C VAL A 117 7.82 15.01 19.52
N GLY A 118 8.41 14.87 20.70
CA GLY A 118 9.80 14.46 20.90
C GLY A 118 10.20 13.11 20.30
N GLU A 119 11.50 12.85 20.38
CA GLU A 119 12.22 11.67 19.87
C GLU A 119 11.84 10.34 20.57
N GLU A 120 10.56 10.09 20.87
CA GLU A 120 10.18 8.73 21.26
C GLU A 120 10.53 7.79 20.10
N ASN A 121 11.25 6.71 20.36
CA ASN A 121 11.78 5.82 19.32
C ASN A 121 10.63 5.03 18.66
N TRP A 122 10.49 5.18 17.34
CA TRP A 122 9.45 4.57 16.49
C TRP A 122 9.91 3.20 15.99
N THR A 123 10.60 2.51 16.88
CA THR A 123 11.35 1.30 16.64
C THR A 123 10.53 0.11 17.09
N TYR A 124 10.53 -0.97 16.32
CA TYR A 124 9.88 -2.23 16.69
C TYR A 124 10.89 -3.39 16.75
N PRO A 125 11.97 -3.28 17.55
CA PRO A 125 12.96 -4.35 17.69
C PRO A 125 12.31 -5.65 18.19
N GLU A 126 11.20 -5.55 18.93
CA GLU A 126 10.41 -6.69 19.39
C GLU A 126 9.84 -7.53 18.24
N LEU A 127 9.45 -6.90 17.12
CA LEU A 127 8.90 -7.61 15.97
C LEU A 127 9.98 -8.41 15.26
N ILE A 128 11.15 -7.80 15.06
CA ILE A 128 12.30 -8.47 14.43
C ILE A 128 12.79 -9.60 15.34
N SER A 129 12.88 -9.37 16.65
CA SER A 129 13.26 -10.39 17.64
C SER A 129 12.25 -11.55 17.69
N ALA A 130 10.95 -11.27 17.57
CA ALA A 130 9.94 -12.31 17.50
C ALA A 130 10.10 -13.16 16.24
N TRP A 131 10.36 -12.55 15.08
CA TRP A 131 10.68 -13.28 13.85
C TRP A 131 11.99 -14.07 13.94
N ALA A 132 13.03 -13.50 14.55
CA ALA A 132 14.28 -14.21 14.82
C ALA A 132 14.06 -15.46 15.67
N SER A 133 13.17 -15.37 16.67
CA SER A 133 12.80 -16.47 17.55
C SER A 133 11.96 -17.55 16.84
N SER A 134 11.24 -17.20 15.78
CA SER A 134 10.38 -18.13 15.02
C SER A 134 11.09 -18.80 13.85
N VAL A 135 12.29 -18.33 13.47
CA VAL A 135 13.11 -18.94 12.40
C VAL A 135 13.26 -20.46 12.54
N PRO A 136 13.57 -21.02 13.73
CA PRO A 136 13.70 -22.48 13.90
C PRO A 136 12.42 -23.26 13.60
N CYS A 137 11.26 -22.59 13.63
CA CYS A 137 9.95 -23.18 13.35
C CYS A 137 9.55 -23.07 11.88
N LEU A 138 10.33 -22.37 11.05
CA LEU A 138 10.11 -22.36 9.61
C LEU A 138 10.27 -23.77 9.04
N PRO A 139 9.44 -24.17 8.06
CA PRO A 139 9.53 -25.50 7.47
C PRO A 139 10.93 -25.73 6.87
N ASP A 140 11.58 -26.86 7.16
CA ASP A 140 12.89 -27.23 6.59
C ASP A 140 12.81 -27.55 5.08
N GLY A 141 11.57 -27.64 4.55
CA GLY A 141 11.28 -28.02 3.18
C GLY A 141 11.48 -29.52 3.01
N VAL A 142 12.74 -29.97 2.97
CA VAL A 142 13.09 -31.37 2.70
C VAL A 142 12.61 -32.31 3.80
N LYS A 143 12.92 -32.02 5.07
CA LYS A 143 12.51 -32.90 6.19
C LYS A 143 10.99 -32.97 6.38
N ASP A 144 10.29 -31.89 6.06
CA ASP A 144 8.84 -31.79 6.22
C ASP A 144 8.06 -32.34 5.01
N GLY A 145 8.75 -32.83 3.98
CA GLY A 145 8.12 -33.25 2.72
C GLY A 145 7.48 -32.10 1.93
N ILE A 146 7.87 -30.86 2.23
CA ILE A 146 7.40 -29.64 1.58
C ILE A 146 8.41 -29.28 0.49
N GLY A 147 7.97 -29.24 -0.77
CA GLY A 147 8.81 -28.82 -1.90
C GLY A 147 9.07 -27.31 -1.93
N LEU A 148 9.55 -26.73 -0.82
CA LEU A 148 9.83 -25.31 -0.68
C LEU A 148 11.01 -24.92 -1.57
N LYS A 149 10.81 -23.90 -2.40
CA LYS A 149 11.76 -23.41 -3.41
C LYS A 149 12.24 -21.99 -3.15
N GLY A 150 11.59 -21.24 -2.26
CA GLY A 150 12.01 -19.87 -1.96
C GLY A 150 11.37 -19.28 -0.72
N VAL A 151 12.11 -18.39 -0.06
CA VAL A 151 11.64 -17.57 1.05
C VAL A 151 11.77 -16.11 0.67
N TYR A 152 10.68 -15.35 0.81
CA TYR A 152 10.63 -13.93 0.48
C TYR A 152 10.39 -13.13 1.76
N LEU A 153 11.40 -12.47 2.29
CA LEU A 153 11.23 -11.63 3.47
C LEU A 153 10.67 -10.27 3.05
N ASP A 154 9.40 -10.00 3.39
CA ASP A 154 8.77 -8.72 3.11
C ASP A 154 9.21 -7.68 4.14
N ILE A 155 10.02 -6.73 3.68
CA ILE A 155 10.58 -5.63 4.47
C ILE A 155 9.80 -4.31 4.27
N THR A 156 8.57 -4.36 3.76
CA THR A 156 7.73 -3.16 3.59
C THR A 156 7.51 -2.48 4.95
N PRO A 157 8.02 -1.26 5.18
CA PRO A 157 8.08 -0.62 6.51
C PRO A 157 6.74 0.00 6.92
N THR A 158 5.72 -0.85 7.08
CA THR A 158 4.34 -0.40 7.26
C THR A 158 3.44 -1.54 7.78
N PRO A 159 2.46 -1.22 8.64
CA PRO A 159 1.47 -2.18 9.12
C PRO A 159 0.57 -2.67 7.99
N ARG A 160 0.09 -3.91 8.11
CA ARG A 160 -0.78 -4.55 7.11
C ARG A 160 -2.04 -3.74 6.81
N SER A 161 -2.63 -3.11 7.83
CA SER A 161 -3.85 -2.31 7.69
C SER A 161 -3.67 -1.10 6.77
N LEU A 162 -2.50 -0.46 6.76
CA LEU A 162 -2.19 0.64 5.85
C LEU A 162 -1.91 0.14 4.42
N ARG A 163 -1.36 -1.07 4.26
CA ARG A 163 -1.16 -1.70 2.93
C ARG A 163 -2.46 -1.99 2.22
N THR A 164 -3.51 -2.33 2.97
CA THR A 164 -4.84 -2.59 2.42
C THR A 164 -5.58 -1.31 2.01
N GLN A 165 -5.07 -0.13 2.37
CA GLN A 165 -5.63 1.13 1.90
C GLN A 165 -5.26 1.39 0.44
N HIS A 166 -5.99 2.31 -0.19
CA HIS A 166 -5.72 2.69 -1.57
C HIS A 166 -4.28 3.21 -1.73
N ARG A 167 -3.68 3.03 -2.91
CA ARG A 167 -2.32 3.51 -3.25
C ARG A 167 -2.08 4.98 -2.92
N ILE A 168 -3.15 5.78 -2.92
CA ILE A 168 -3.15 7.20 -2.54
C ILE A 168 -2.75 7.41 -1.08
N THR A 169 -3.10 6.52 -0.16
CA THR A 169 -2.72 6.65 1.26
C THR A 169 -1.43 5.87 1.54
N PHE A 170 -1.30 4.70 0.91
CA PHE A 170 -0.19 3.81 1.16
C PHE A 170 1.16 4.34 0.64
N TYR A 171 1.22 4.84 -0.60
CA TYR A 171 2.49 5.28 -1.18
C TYR A 171 3.03 6.53 -0.51
N PRO A 172 2.26 7.59 -0.22
CA PRO A 172 2.79 8.72 0.54
C PRO A 172 3.37 8.34 1.88
N PHE A 173 2.70 7.45 2.62
CA PHE A 173 3.23 6.89 3.87
C PHE A 173 4.61 6.28 3.67
N LEU A 174 4.81 5.44 2.64
CA LEU A 174 6.11 4.83 2.34
C LEU A 174 7.22 5.81 1.95
N HIS A 175 6.91 7.06 1.62
CA HIS A 175 7.90 8.12 1.36
C HIS A 175 8.11 9.06 2.56
N ASP A 176 7.38 8.83 3.66
CA ASP A 176 7.46 9.62 4.88
C ASP A 176 8.73 9.30 5.69
N LYS A 177 9.28 10.29 6.39
CA LYS A 177 10.41 10.09 7.32
C LYS A 177 10.15 9.03 8.38
N ARG A 178 8.89 8.84 8.80
CA ARG A 178 8.47 7.78 9.73
C ARG A 178 8.88 6.39 9.25
N THR A 179 8.86 6.14 7.94
CA THR A 179 9.25 4.83 7.39
C THR A 179 10.75 4.60 7.34
N HIS A 180 11.56 5.67 7.40
CA HIS A 180 13.00 5.51 7.61
C HIS A 180 13.29 4.94 9.00
N LYS A 181 12.51 5.32 10.04
CA LYS A 181 12.68 4.79 11.40
C LYS A 181 12.39 3.29 11.51
N PHE A 182 11.41 2.77 10.78
CA PHE A 182 11.18 1.32 10.66
C PHE A 182 12.41 0.57 10.16
N LEU A 183 13.20 1.23 9.30
CA LEU A 183 14.41 0.68 8.70
C LEU A 183 15.70 1.16 9.40
N GLU A 184 15.61 1.86 10.53
CA GLU A 184 16.77 2.14 11.40
C GLU A 184 17.30 0.85 12.03
N HIS A 185 16.47 -0.18 12.13
CA HIS A 185 16.84 -1.56 12.46
C HIS A 185 17.48 -2.34 11.30
N ALA A 186 18.16 -1.65 10.38
CA ALA A 186 18.72 -2.31 9.22
C ALA A 186 19.65 -3.47 9.62
N ASP A 187 20.45 -3.30 10.68
CA ASP A 187 21.32 -4.34 11.21
C ASP A 187 20.55 -5.55 11.77
N ASP A 188 19.43 -5.32 12.45
CA ASP A 188 18.57 -6.40 12.96
C ASP A 188 17.91 -7.16 11.81
N ILE A 189 17.48 -6.46 10.75
CA ILE A 189 16.94 -7.07 9.54
C ILE A 189 18.02 -7.90 8.84
N ILE A 190 19.25 -7.39 8.73
CA ILE A 190 20.41 -8.13 8.18
C ILE A 190 20.66 -9.39 9.00
N ALA A 191 20.62 -9.30 10.33
CA ALA A 191 20.79 -10.45 11.23
C ALA A 191 19.69 -11.50 11.02
N LEU A 192 18.42 -11.06 10.93
CA LEU A 192 17.29 -11.95 10.64
C LEU A 192 17.46 -12.66 9.29
N VAL A 193 17.86 -11.94 8.23
CA VAL A 193 18.09 -12.53 6.90
C VAL A 193 19.17 -13.62 6.96
N ARG A 194 20.28 -13.34 7.64
CA ARG A 194 21.38 -14.31 7.84
C ARG A 194 20.91 -15.53 8.65
N GLN A 195 20.09 -15.33 9.66
CA GLN A 195 19.54 -16.42 10.47
C GLN A 195 18.60 -17.31 9.64
N VAL A 196 17.73 -16.73 8.82
CA VAL A 196 16.87 -17.47 7.87
C VAL A 196 17.73 -18.23 6.87
N GLN A 197 18.78 -17.62 6.32
CA GLN A 197 19.69 -18.30 5.40
C GLN A 197 20.39 -19.49 6.06
N ALA A 198 20.87 -19.31 7.30
CA ALA A 198 21.51 -20.36 8.08
C ALA A 198 20.56 -21.53 8.36
N HIS A 199 19.29 -21.25 8.69
CA HIS A 199 18.25 -22.28 8.86
C HIS A 199 18.14 -23.21 7.64
N TYR A 200 18.19 -22.65 6.44
CA TYR A 200 18.10 -23.43 5.20
C TYR A 200 19.43 -23.99 4.69
N ASN A 201 20.57 -23.62 5.31
CA ASN A 201 21.92 -24.00 4.87
C ASN A 201 22.14 -23.75 3.36
N ALA A 202 21.70 -22.59 2.86
CA ALA A 202 21.75 -22.19 1.44
C ALA A 202 20.98 -23.09 0.44
N ARG A 203 20.25 -24.11 0.89
CA ARG A 203 19.45 -24.99 0.01
C ARG A 203 18.25 -24.30 -0.61
N ILE A 204 17.70 -23.31 0.10
CA ILE A 204 16.52 -22.55 -0.32
C ILE A 204 16.95 -21.09 -0.46
N PRO A 205 16.75 -20.46 -1.63
CA PRO A 205 17.09 -19.06 -1.82
C PRO A 205 16.20 -18.17 -0.93
N VAL A 206 16.84 -17.16 -0.32
CA VAL A 206 16.21 -16.13 0.49
C VAL A 206 16.26 -14.82 -0.27
N HIS A 207 15.10 -14.21 -0.50
CA HIS A 207 14.95 -12.95 -1.21
C HIS A 207 14.39 -11.89 -0.30
N LEU A 208 14.79 -10.63 -0.50
CA LEU A 208 14.11 -9.49 0.09
C LEU A 208 13.02 -9.01 -0.87
N THR A 209 11.83 -8.71 -0.34
CA THR A 209 10.69 -8.21 -1.14
C THR A 209 9.94 -7.10 -0.41
N GLY A 210 8.87 -6.61 -1.01
CA GLY A 210 7.99 -5.59 -0.45
C GLY A 210 7.87 -4.34 -1.31
N SER A 211 7.25 -3.30 -0.77
CA SER A 211 7.17 -1.96 -1.37
C SER A 211 7.99 -0.98 -0.53
N ILE A 212 8.99 -0.35 -1.15
CA ILE A 212 9.92 0.56 -0.46
C ILE A 212 10.11 1.84 -1.27
N SER A 213 10.38 2.94 -0.59
CA SER A 213 10.77 4.17 -1.29
C SER A 213 12.12 3.98 -1.97
N ALA A 214 12.26 4.39 -3.23
CA ALA A 214 13.56 4.44 -3.91
C ALA A 214 14.56 5.41 -3.24
N LYS A 215 14.08 6.30 -2.36
CA LYS A 215 14.93 7.20 -1.55
C LYS A 215 15.35 6.58 -0.21
N SER A 216 14.91 5.36 0.11
CA SER A 216 15.28 4.71 1.35
C SER A 216 16.75 4.29 1.32
N GLY A 217 17.61 5.11 1.95
CA GLY A 217 19.02 4.78 2.14
C GLY A 217 19.23 3.47 2.91
N SER A 218 18.33 3.16 3.85
CA SER A 218 18.39 1.97 4.69
C SER A 218 18.30 0.67 3.88
N VAL A 219 17.48 0.59 2.83
CA VAL A 219 17.45 -0.63 1.99
C VAL A 219 18.75 -0.80 1.23
N ASN A 220 19.31 0.27 0.68
CA ASN A 220 20.61 0.20 0.02
C ASN A 220 21.70 -0.25 0.99
N TYR A 221 21.63 0.19 2.25
CA TYR A 221 22.53 -0.28 3.31
C TYR A 221 22.32 -1.77 3.62
N ILE A 222 21.08 -2.25 3.77
CA ILE A 222 20.77 -3.68 3.95
C ILE A 222 21.36 -4.52 2.80
N LEU A 223 21.06 -4.14 1.55
CA LEU A 223 21.52 -4.88 0.36
C LEU A 223 23.03 -4.89 0.21
N ARG A 224 23.71 -3.78 0.51
CA ARG A 224 25.18 -3.71 0.50
C ARG A 224 25.81 -4.57 1.59
N SER A 225 25.23 -4.57 2.78
CA SER A 225 25.72 -5.34 3.95
C SER A 225 25.49 -6.85 3.82
N LEU A 226 24.59 -7.23 2.92
CA LEU A 226 24.36 -8.62 2.52
C LEU A 226 25.22 -9.04 1.31
N GLU A 227 26.18 -8.21 0.88
CA GLU A 227 27.23 -8.55 -0.10
C GLU A 227 26.75 -8.94 -1.52
N TYR A 228 25.78 -8.21 -2.09
CA TYR A 228 25.29 -8.37 -3.49
C TYR A 228 24.75 -9.75 -3.91
N THR A 229 24.85 -10.78 -3.06
CA THR A 229 24.26 -12.12 -3.28
C THR A 229 22.74 -12.11 -3.19
N TYR A 230 22.16 -11.01 -2.71
CA TYR A 230 20.74 -10.88 -2.45
C TYR A 230 20.09 -9.90 -3.42
N ASN A 231 19.12 -10.43 -4.16
CA ASN A 231 18.27 -9.61 -5.01
C ASN A 231 17.06 -9.13 -4.21
N PHE A 232 16.87 -7.82 -4.17
CA PHE A 232 15.56 -7.26 -3.85
C PHE A 232 14.64 -7.49 -5.05
N VAL A 233 13.63 -8.33 -4.88
CA VAL A 233 12.66 -8.69 -5.93
C VAL A 233 11.32 -7.96 -5.76
N GLY A 234 11.28 -7.00 -4.83
CA GLY A 234 10.11 -6.18 -4.56
C GLY A 234 9.97 -4.96 -5.50
N THR A 235 9.14 -4.01 -5.09
CA THR A 235 8.85 -2.78 -5.82
C THR A 235 9.55 -1.58 -5.18
N TYR A 236 10.37 -0.90 -5.97
CA TYR A 236 10.83 0.45 -5.65
C TYR A 236 9.78 1.47 -6.08
N LEU A 237 9.29 2.26 -5.13
CA LEU A 237 8.38 3.35 -5.39
C LEU A 237 9.17 4.58 -5.84
N ASP A 238 8.89 5.05 -7.06
CA ASP A 238 9.44 6.29 -7.59
C ASP A 238 9.03 7.45 -6.66
N PRO A 239 9.94 8.36 -6.29
CA PRO A 239 9.60 9.58 -5.55
C PRO A 239 8.46 10.39 -6.14
N LYS A 240 8.23 10.30 -7.45
CA LYS A 240 7.11 10.90 -8.19
C LYS A 240 5.79 10.15 -8.01
N ILE A 241 5.80 8.90 -7.55
CA ILE A 241 4.59 8.10 -7.34
C ILE A 241 4.02 8.38 -5.95
N GLY A 242 4.86 8.46 -4.91
CA GLY A 242 4.37 8.61 -3.54
C GLY A 242 4.21 10.04 -3.03
N ARG A 243 4.86 11.05 -3.60
CA ARG A 243 4.74 12.44 -3.09
C ARG A 243 3.55 13.24 -3.63
N PHE A 244 2.75 12.63 -4.50
CA PHE A 244 1.61 13.29 -5.13
C PHE A 244 0.38 12.42 -4.96
N ALA A 245 -0.27 12.48 -3.78
CA ALA A 245 -1.72 12.49 -3.78
C ALA A 245 -2.11 13.67 -4.66
N LYS A 246 -2.31 13.42 -5.97
CA LYS A 246 -2.34 14.49 -6.95
C LYS A 246 -3.47 15.43 -6.55
N LEU A 247 -3.17 16.72 -6.38
CA LEU A 247 -4.20 17.74 -6.22
C LEU A 247 -5.30 17.59 -7.29
N SER A 248 -4.94 17.13 -8.49
CA SER A 248 -5.90 16.75 -9.54
C SER A 248 -6.88 15.63 -9.14
N THR A 249 -6.43 14.62 -8.41
CA THR A 249 -7.28 13.54 -7.87
C THR A 249 -8.19 14.08 -6.77
N ALA A 250 -7.68 14.93 -5.88
CA ALA A 250 -8.51 15.59 -4.88
C ALA A 250 -9.56 16.51 -5.52
N VAL A 251 -9.18 17.29 -6.52
CA VAL A 251 -10.08 18.11 -7.35
C VAL A 251 -11.16 17.24 -8.01
N SER A 252 -10.81 16.04 -8.51
CA SER A 252 -11.79 15.11 -9.07
C SER A 252 -12.80 14.56 -8.05
N ARG A 253 -12.51 14.63 -6.74
CA ARG A 253 -13.48 14.35 -5.66
C ARG A 253 -14.36 15.57 -5.36
N ILE A 254 -13.81 16.78 -5.45
CA ILE A 254 -14.55 18.04 -5.30
C ILE A 254 -15.61 18.17 -6.40
N ILE A 255 -15.27 17.77 -7.63
CA ILE A 255 -16.12 17.79 -8.82
C ILE A 255 -16.43 16.35 -9.21
N ASN A 256 -17.56 15.81 -8.76
CA ASN A 256 -17.98 14.48 -9.22
C ASN A 256 -18.12 14.50 -10.75
N PRO A 257 -17.39 13.65 -11.50
CA PRO A 257 -17.40 13.64 -12.97
C PRO A 257 -18.80 13.46 -13.57
N GLN A 258 -19.67 12.70 -12.89
CA GLN A 258 -21.05 12.48 -13.33
C GLN A 258 -21.89 13.74 -13.19
N VAL A 259 -21.73 14.49 -12.09
CA VAL A 259 -22.44 15.75 -11.87
C VAL A 259 -21.94 16.81 -12.85
N ALA A 260 -20.63 16.90 -13.08
CA ALA A 260 -20.08 17.81 -14.10
C ALA A 260 -20.60 17.49 -15.51
N ALA A 261 -20.70 16.21 -15.88
CA ALA A 261 -21.27 15.80 -17.16
C ALA A 261 -22.75 16.19 -17.30
N GLN A 262 -23.54 16.14 -16.21
CA GLN A 262 -24.93 16.58 -16.21
C GLN A 262 -25.06 18.10 -16.43
N PHE A 263 -24.18 18.90 -15.84
CA PHE A 263 -24.14 20.35 -16.07
C PHE A 263 -23.82 20.66 -17.54
N LEU A 264 -22.78 20.02 -18.10
CA LEU A 264 -22.42 20.15 -19.51
C LEU A 264 -23.56 19.74 -20.45
N ALA A 265 -24.28 18.65 -20.15
CA ALA A 265 -25.43 18.21 -20.93
C ALA A 265 -26.60 19.22 -20.91
N ARG A 266 -26.66 20.10 -19.90
CA ARG A 266 -27.62 21.21 -19.78
C ARG A 266 -27.10 22.53 -20.35
N GLY A 267 -25.94 22.51 -21.02
CA GLY A 267 -25.34 23.70 -21.63
C GLY A 267 -24.76 24.71 -20.62
N THR A 268 -24.61 24.35 -19.35
CA THR A 268 -24.05 25.23 -18.32
C THR A 268 -22.80 24.61 -17.69
N PRO A 269 -21.69 25.34 -17.55
CA PRO A 269 -20.51 24.79 -16.90
C PRO A 269 -20.76 24.60 -15.40
N HIS A 270 -20.20 23.54 -14.83
CA HIS A 270 -20.27 23.31 -13.38
C HIS A 270 -19.61 24.49 -12.64
N PRO A 271 -20.16 25.01 -11.52
CA PRO A 271 -19.62 26.19 -10.81
C PRO A 271 -18.16 26.05 -10.33
N LEU A 272 -17.67 24.82 -10.23
CA LEU A 272 -16.29 24.47 -9.84
C LEU A 272 -15.44 23.99 -11.01
N ALA A 273 -15.92 24.05 -12.25
CA ALA A 273 -15.23 23.50 -13.42
C ALA A 273 -13.81 24.06 -13.57
N SER A 274 -13.60 25.32 -13.18
CA SER A 274 -12.30 25.99 -13.18
C SER A 274 -11.20 25.19 -12.45
N LEU A 275 -11.50 24.50 -11.34
CA LEU A 275 -10.48 23.70 -10.62
C LEU A 275 -9.88 22.57 -11.48
N ARG A 276 -10.65 22.05 -12.45
CA ARG A 276 -10.19 20.96 -13.33
C ARG A 276 -9.21 21.47 -14.37
N ASP A 277 -9.40 22.71 -14.83
CA ASP A 277 -8.65 23.32 -15.92
C ASP A 277 -7.43 24.12 -15.41
N VAL A 278 -7.34 24.33 -14.10
CA VAL A 278 -6.19 24.98 -13.46
C VAL A 278 -4.91 24.16 -13.65
N LYS A 279 -3.88 24.81 -14.17
CA LYS A 279 -2.52 24.27 -14.21
C LYS A 279 -1.84 24.49 -12.86
N TRP A 280 -2.07 23.54 -11.96
CA TRP A 280 -1.50 23.58 -10.61
C TRP A 280 0.03 23.69 -10.63
N SER A 281 0.57 24.72 -9.99
CA SER A 281 2.00 24.91 -9.86
C SER A 281 2.62 23.85 -8.96
N ARG A 282 3.93 23.62 -9.13
CA ARG A 282 4.69 22.73 -8.25
C ARG A 282 4.60 23.15 -6.78
N LYS A 283 4.53 24.47 -6.52
CA LYS A 283 4.42 25.04 -5.19
C LYS A 283 3.08 24.68 -4.55
N THR A 284 1.97 24.83 -5.27
CA THR A 284 0.64 24.46 -4.77
C THR A 284 0.51 22.96 -4.54
N THR A 285 1.00 22.15 -5.48
CA THR A 285 0.96 20.69 -5.35
C THR A 285 1.75 20.22 -4.12
N TRP A 286 2.92 20.83 -3.88
CA TRP A 286 3.73 20.54 -2.69
C TRP A 286 3.07 21.00 -1.40
N GLN A 287 2.51 22.21 -1.38
CA GLN A 287 1.83 22.72 -0.19
C GLN A 287 0.55 21.94 0.12
N TYR A 288 -0.14 21.45 -0.91
CA TYR A 288 -1.29 20.56 -0.75
C TYR A 288 -0.85 19.25 -0.12
N ALA A 289 0.24 18.64 -0.61
CA ALA A 289 0.82 17.44 -0.01
C ALA A 289 1.17 17.67 1.47
N ILE A 290 1.80 18.80 1.82
CA ILE A 290 2.09 19.14 3.23
C ILE A 290 0.80 19.15 4.06
N VAL A 291 -0.26 19.84 3.62
CA VAL A 291 -1.51 19.96 4.38
C VAL A 291 -2.29 18.63 4.43
N ALA A 292 -2.29 17.87 3.33
CA ALA A 292 -2.88 16.54 3.28
C ALA A 292 -2.14 15.58 4.19
N ASP A 293 -0.81 15.68 4.25
CA ASP A 293 0.01 14.95 5.21
C ASP A 293 -0.47 15.29 6.63
N MET A 294 -0.77 16.56 6.97
CA MET A 294 -1.33 16.97 8.29
C MET A 294 -2.75 16.48 8.62
N GLU A 295 -3.27 15.46 7.92
CA GLU A 295 -4.64 14.94 8.06
C GLU A 295 -5.72 16.01 7.84
N TRP A 296 -5.36 17.10 7.16
CA TRP A 296 -6.26 18.21 6.85
C TRP A 296 -6.67 18.18 5.38
N GLU A 297 -6.63 17.01 4.72
CA GLU A 297 -7.00 16.85 3.31
C GLU A 297 -8.42 17.35 3.02
N GLU A 298 -9.40 16.96 3.83
CA GLU A 298 -10.79 17.44 3.71
C GLU A 298 -10.89 18.96 3.85
N ARG A 299 -10.09 19.54 4.76
CA ARG A 299 -10.03 20.98 4.99
C ARG A 299 -9.33 21.72 3.84
N ALA A 300 -8.29 21.11 3.25
CA ALA A 300 -7.60 21.59 2.06
C ALA A 300 -8.51 21.55 0.82
N MET A 301 -9.30 20.49 0.67
CA MET A 301 -10.31 20.37 -0.38
C MET A 301 -11.42 21.41 -0.20
N TRP A 302 -11.86 21.64 1.05
CA TRP A 302 -12.81 22.71 1.36
C TRP A 302 -12.27 24.09 1.00
N ASP A 303 -11.03 24.42 1.38
CA ASP A 303 -10.38 25.69 1.03
C ASP A 303 -10.32 25.87 -0.49
N SER A 304 -9.91 24.83 -1.21
CA SER A 304 -9.82 24.85 -2.67
C SER A 304 -11.19 25.07 -3.33
N ARG A 305 -12.24 24.46 -2.78
CA ARG A 305 -13.64 24.67 -3.22
C ARG A 305 -14.08 26.12 -3.00
N VAL A 306 -13.84 26.68 -1.83
CA VAL A 306 -14.24 28.06 -1.50
C VAL A 306 -13.56 29.06 -2.43
N LEU A 307 -12.25 28.91 -2.64
CA LEU A 307 -11.48 29.79 -3.52
C LEU A 307 -11.95 29.70 -4.98
N ALA A 308 -12.23 28.49 -5.47
CA ALA A 308 -12.75 28.31 -6.81
C ALA A 308 -14.15 28.89 -7.02
N GLN A 309 -15.03 28.79 -6.01
CA GLN A 309 -16.34 29.44 -6.06
C GLN A 309 -16.17 30.95 -6.15
N PHE A 310 -15.31 31.53 -5.32
CA PHE A 310 -15.05 32.97 -5.31
C PHE A 310 -14.53 33.48 -6.65
N ALA A 311 -13.61 32.74 -7.29
CA ALA A 311 -13.10 33.08 -8.62
C ALA A 311 -14.22 33.24 -9.67
N GLY A 312 -15.32 32.49 -9.55
CA GLY A 312 -16.45 32.54 -10.48
C GLY A 312 -17.61 33.47 -10.10
N LYS A 313 -17.60 34.12 -8.93
CA LYS A 313 -18.69 35.00 -8.51
C LYS A 313 -18.44 36.47 -8.87
N LYS A 314 -19.27 37.42 -8.39
CA LYS A 314 -19.11 38.87 -8.62
C LYS A 314 -18.46 39.63 -7.48
N GLU A 315 -18.33 39.05 -6.29
CA GLU A 315 -17.71 39.72 -5.14
C GLU A 315 -16.22 39.98 -5.40
N GLU A 316 -15.70 41.14 -5.00
CA GLU A 316 -14.31 41.56 -5.25
C GLU A 316 -13.32 41.09 -4.18
N VAL A 317 -13.82 40.76 -2.98
CA VAL A 317 -12.99 40.41 -1.83
C VAL A 317 -13.57 39.19 -1.11
N LEU A 318 -12.70 38.24 -0.77
CA LEU A 318 -13.00 37.10 0.08
C LEU A 318 -12.08 37.08 1.30
N GLU A 319 -12.68 37.04 2.49
CA GLU A 319 -11.97 36.79 3.73
C GLU A 319 -12.01 35.29 4.09
N MET A 320 -10.84 34.64 4.10
CA MET A 320 -10.73 33.24 4.53
C MET A 320 -10.79 33.14 6.04
N LYS A 321 -11.27 31.99 6.53
CA LYS A 321 -11.25 31.67 7.96
C LYS A 321 -9.81 31.67 8.51
N ARG A 322 -9.67 32.04 9.78
CA ARG A 322 -8.41 31.92 10.54
C ARG A 322 -8.01 30.45 10.60
N VAL A 323 -6.81 30.13 10.10
CA VAL A 323 -6.26 28.77 10.05
C VAL A 323 -4.77 28.80 10.28
N GLY A 324 -4.16 27.66 10.65
CA GLY A 324 -2.73 27.55 10.89
C GLY A 324 -1.86 27.88 9.66
N ARG A 325 -0.57 28.13 9.91
CA ARG A 325 0.42 28.58 8.92
C ARG A 325 0.41 27.79 7.60
N GLU A 326 0.43 26.46 7.67
CA GLU A 326 0.53 25.61 6.49
C GLU A 326 -0.75 25.64 5.63
N ARG A 327 -1.93 25.75 6.24
CA ARG A 327 -3.18 25.96 5.49
C ARG A 327 -3.24 27.35 4.88
N ARG A 328 -2.77 28.40 5.56
CA ARG A 328 -2.69 29.75 4.95
C ARG A 328 -1.79 29.75 3.73
N LYS A 329 -0.62 29.13 3.81
CA LYS A 329 0.27 28.96 2.65
C LYS A 329 -0.44 28.22 1.50
N LEU A 330 -1.21 27.17 1.80
CA LEU A 330 -1.99 26.47 0.77
C LEU A 330 -3.02 27.40 0.14
N GLN A 331 -3.79 28.13 0.95
CA GLN A 331 -4.79 29.10 0.47
C GLN A 331 -4.17 30.14 -0.47
N HIS A 332 -3.02 30.71 -0.10
CA HIS A 332 -2.26 31.60 -0.98
C HIS A 332 -1.88 30.93 -2.31
N CYS A 333 -1.32 29.72 -2.26
CA CYS A 333 -0.86 29.02 -3.46
C CYS A 333 -2.02 28.65 -4.40
N VAL A 334 -3.12 28.15 -3.84
CA VAL A 334 -4.33 27.81 -4.61
C VAL A 334 -4.94 29.05 -5.24
N ALA A 335 -5.05 30.16 -4.50
CA ALA A 335 -5.60 31.40 -5.03
C ALA A 335 -4.72 32.00 -6.14
N MET A 336 -3.39 31.99 -5.99
CA MET A 336 -2.48 32.42 -7.06
C MET A 336 -2.62 31.57 -8.33
N ASP A 337 -2.72 30.23 -8.20
CA ASP A 337 -2.92 29.35 -9.36
C ASP A 337 -4.30 29.53 -10.01
N LEU A 338 -5.28 30.03 -9.26
CA LEU A 338 -6.60 30.45 -9.77
C LEU A 338 -6.58 31.86 -10.40
N GLY A 339 -5.43 32.54 -10.42
CA GLY A 339 -5.27 33.88 -10.97
C GLY A 339 -5.76 35.00 -10.05
N LEU A 340 -5.84 34.75 -8.74
CA LEU A 340 -6.32 35.72 -7.75
C LEU A 340 -5.16 36.35 -6.98
N GLU A 341 -5.35 37.59 -6.53
CA GLU A 341 -4.43 38.27 -5.63
C GLU A 341 -4.67 37.85 -4.18
N THR A 342 -3.62 37.81 -3.37
CA THR A 342 -3.72 37.32 -2.00
C THR A 342 -2.83 38.10 -1.04
N GLU A 343 -3.32 38.35 0.16
CA GLU A 343 -2.56 38.95 1.25
C GLU A 343 -2.85 38.26 2.58
N GLY A 344 -1.89 38.32 3.50
CA GLY A 344 -2.05 37.76 4.84
C GLY A 344 -2.24 38.88 5.85
N VAL A 345 -3.44 39.01 6.43
CA VAL A 345 -3.80 40.07 7.38
C VAL A 345 -3.92 39.52 8.80
N GLY A 346 -3.44 40.28 9.78
CA GLY A 346 -3.41 39.91 11.20
C GLY A 346 -2.09 39.28 11.65
N GLU A 347 -1.94 39.10 12.98
CA GLU A 347 -0.73 38.59 13.61
C GLU A 347 -0.96 37.23 14.28
N GLY A 348 0.10 36.41 14.39
CA GLY A 348 0.06 35.12 15.07
C GLY A 348 -1.06 34.18 14.59
N ASP A 349 -1.89 33.78 15.55
CA ASP A 349 -3.04 32.88 15.35
C ASP A 349 -4.27 33.59 14.77
N GLU A 350 -4.30 34.93 14.87
CA GLU A 350 -5.33 35.78 14.29
C GLU A 350 -5.13 36.03 12.78
N ARG A 351 -3.96 35.63 12.27
CA ARG A 351 -3.61 35.82 10.87
C ARG A 351 -4.51 34.97 9.96
N ARG A 352 -5.02 35.60 8.90
CA ARG A 352 -5.90 35.00 7.88
C ARG A 352 -5.50 35.45 6.48
N VAL A 353 -6.06 34.80 5.47
CA VAL A 353 -5.82 35.14 4.06
C VAL A 353 -6.99 35.96 3.53
N ILE A 354 -6.70 37.11 2.94
CA ILE A 354 -7.66 37.89 2.15
C ILE A 354 -7.31 37.68 0.68
N VAL A 355 -8.33 37.42 -0.14
CA VAL A 355 -8.20 37.14 -1.57
C VAL A 355 -8.98 38.19 -2.35
N ARG A 356 -8.38 38.72 -3.43
CA ARG A 356 -8.94 39.74 -4.32
C ARG A 356 -8.85 39.29 -5.78
N LYS A 357 -9.63 39.91 -6.65
CA LYS A 357 -9.67 39.62 -8.09
C LYS A 357 -8.80 40.55 -8.90
#